data_AF-A0A4P9W548-F1
#
_entry.id   AF-A0A4P9W548-F1
#
_cell.length_a   1.000
_cell.length_b   1.000
_cell.length_c   1.000
_cell.angle_alpha   90.00
_cell.angle_beta   90.00
_cell.angle_gamma   90.00
#
_symmetry.space_group_name_H-M   'P 1'
#
loop_
_entity.id
_entity.type
_entity.pdbx_description
1 polymer ?
#
loop_
_entity_poly.entity_id
_entity_poly.type
_entity_poly.pdbx_seq_one_letter_code
_entity_poly.pdbx_strand_id
1 'polypeptide(L)'
;MTCVIKFYLYEKDLGSGNKGRIAFLQGVICDTIYFTHKLMQSRSRTIVAHKAGCRLDVSALQITWLGMHAFSTILRRKQTRFLPLVEWLDAELRDDRFRRVRRRLEAVVDPHLSPAFARMSF
;
A
#
# COMPACT_ATOMS: atom_id res chain seq x y z
N MET A 1 3.16 2.57 6.86
CA MET A 1 4.57 2.82 6.50
C MET A 1 5.55 1.79 7.08
N THR A 2 5.39 1.32 8.33
CA THR A 2 6.31 0.37 8.99
C THR A 2 6.41 -1.03 8.35
N CYS A 3 5.35 -1.51 7.69
CA CYS A 3 5.35 -2.85 7.08
C CYS A 3 6.33 -2.98 5.89
N VAL A 4 6.45 -1.94 5.06
CA VAL A 4 7.32 -1.96 3.88
C VAL A 4 8.80 -1.95 4.27
N ILE A 5 9.14 -1.24 5.34
CA ILE A 5 10.50 -1.19 5.89
C ILE A 5 10.86 -2.54 6.51
N LYS A 6 9.96 -3.18 7.25
CA LYS A 6 10.17 -4.54 7.78
C LYS A 6 10.32 -5.56 6.66
N PHE A 7 9.50 -5.45 5.61
CA PHE A 7 9.59 -6.30 4.42
C PHE A 7 10.97 -6.21 3.74
N TYR A 8 11.50 -4.98 3.62
CA TYR A 8 12.86 -4.77 3.12
C TYR A 8 13.95 -5.40 4.00
N LEU A 9 13.80 -5.34 5.34
CA LEU A 9 14.76 -5.95 6.26
C LEU A 9 14.74 -7.48 6.17
N TYR A 10 13.55 -8.10 6.15
CA TYR A 10 13.43 -9.56 5.97
C TYR A 10 13.97 -10.04 4.62
N GLU A 11 13.85 -9.22 3.58
CA GLU A 11 14.38 -9.54 2.25
C GLU A 11 15.91 -9.45 2.17
N LYS A 12 16.55 -8.62 3.01
CA LYS A 12 18.01 -8.58 3.16
C LYS A 12 18.55 -9.87 3.76
N ASP A 13 17.80 -10.50 4.67
CA ASP A 13 18.18 -11.73 5.37
C ASP A 13 17.84 -13.00 4.56
N LEU A 14 16.89 -12.93 3.62
CA LEU A 14 16.59 -14.02 2.69
C LEU A 14 17.65 -14.07 1.57
N GLY A 15 18.55 -15.06 1.64
CA GLY A 15 19.63 -15.29 0.68
C GLY A 15 19.21 -15.34 -0.80
N SER A 16 20.15 -15.11 -1.70
CA SER A 16 19.99 -14.79 -3.13
C SER A 16 19.48 -15.92 -4.04
N GLY A 17 19.17 -17.10 -3.52
CA GLY A 17 18.77 -18.26 -4.33
C GLY A 17 17.29 -18.59 -4.17
N ASN A 18 16.40 -18.05 -5.00
CA ASN A 18 15.12 -18.73 -5.26
C ASN A 18 14.40 -18.26 -6.53
N LYS A 19 14.26 -19.17 -7.51
CA LYS A 19 13.25 -19.07 -8.57
C LYS A 19 11.88 -19.06 -7.88
N GLY A 20 11.14 -17.96 -7.98
CA GLY A 20 9.88 -17.75 -7.24
C GLY A 20 9.93 -16.63 -6.19
N ARG A 21 11.09 -16.00 -5.97
CA ARG A 21 11.23 -14.84 -5.07
C ARG A 21 10.24 -13.72 -5.39
N ILE A 22 10.14 -13.31 -6.66
CA ILE A 22 9.25 -12.22 -7.06
C ILE A 22 7.77 -12.58 -6.80
N ALA A 23 7.36 -13.80 -7.13
CA ALA A 23 5.99 -14.26 -6.87
C ALA A 23 5.65 -14.30 -5.37
N PHE A 24 6.60 -14.72 -4.53
CA PHE A 24 6.45 -14.66 -3.08
C PHE A 24 6.29 -13.21 -2.59
N LEU A 25 7.15 -12.30 -3.05
CA LEU A 25 7.09 -10.88 -2.66
C LEU A 25 5.77 -10.23 -3.12
N GLN A 26 5.28 -10.56 -4.31
CA GLN A 26 3.96 -10.13 -4.79
C GLN A 26 2.85 -10.61 -3.86
N GLY A 27 2.87 -11.88 -3.47
CA GLY A 27 1.92 -12.46 -2.52
C GLY A 27 1.90 -11.72 -1.18
N VAL A 28 3.08 -11.49 -0.59
CA VAL A 28 3.19 -10.77 0.69
C VAL A 28 2.67 -9.33 0.58
N ILE A 29 2.91 -8.64 -0.54
CA ILE A 29 2.34 -7.30 -0.77
C ILE A 29 0.81 -7.36 -0.77
N CYS A 30 0.24 -8.28 -1.55
CA CYS A 30 -1.21 -8.47 -1.63
C CYS A 30 -1.83 -8.82 -0.28
N ASP A 31 -1.23 -9.75 0.46
CA ASP A 31 -1.70 -10.16 1.79
C ASP A 31 -1.63 -9.03 2.80
N THR A 32 -0.55 -8.23 2.76
CA THR A 32 -0.40 -7.06 3.64
C THR A 32 -1.48 -6.02 3.38
N ILE A 33 -1.80 -5.76 2.11
CA ILE A 33 -2.85 -4.84 1.69
C ILE A 33 -4.22 -5.38 2.13
N TYR A 34 -4.50 -6.65 1.89
CA TYR A 34 -5.76 -7.30 2.27
C TYR A 34 -5.96 -7.29 3.79
N PHE A 35 -4.91 -7.63 4.55
CA PHE A 35 -4.94 -7.57 6.01
C PHE A 35 -5.20 -6.15 6.51
N THR A 36 -4.59 -5.14 5.89
CA THR A 36 -4.83 -3.72 6.23
C THR A 36 -6.30 -3.35 6.02
N HIS A 37 -6.90 -3.76 4.90
CA HIS A 37 -8.31 -3.55 4.64
C HIS A 37 -9.21 -4.22 5.70
N LYS A 38 -8.93 -5.49 6.04
CA LYS A 38 -9.68 -6.21 7.09
C LYS A 38 -9.53 -5.57 8.47
N LEU A 39 -8.33 -5.09 8.80
CA LEU A 39 -8.08 -4.37 10.04
C LEU A 39 -8.86 -3.06 10.11
N MET A 40 -8.90 -2.29 9.01
CA MET A 40 -9.70 -1.07 8.92
C MET A 40 -11.20 -1.34 9.08
N GLN A 41 -11.72 -2.37 8.40
CA GLN A 41 -13.11 -2.79 8.56
C GLN A 41 -13.42 -3.19 10.01
N SER A 42 -12.55 -3.98 10.66
CA SER A 42 -12.72 -4.38 12.06
C SER A 42 -12.76 -3.17 12.99
N ARG A 43 -11.84 -2.21 12.83
CA ARG A 43 -11.80 -0.97 13.64
C ARG A 43 -12.99 -0.04 13.41
N SER A 44 -13.57 -0.05 12.20
CA SER A 44 -14.79 0.72 11.93
C SER A 44 -16.03 0.17 12.64
N ARG A 45 -16.01 -1.12 13.01
CA ARG A 45 -17.11 -1.81 13.70
C ARG A 45 -17.03 -1.73 15.21
N THR A 46 -15.96 -1.17 15.77
CA THR A 46 -15.81 -1.02 17.22
C THR A 46 -16.85 -0.05 17.78
N ILE A 47 -17.37 -0.34 18.97
CA ILE A 47 -18.37 0.49 19.68
C ILE A 47 -17.92 1.95 19.80
N VAL A 48 -16.61 2.17 20.00
CA VAL A 48 -16.01 3.52 20.07
C VAL A 48 -16.16 4.29 18.75
N ALA A 49 -15.93 3.64 17.61
CA ALA A 49 -16.06 4.26 16.28
C ALA A 49 -17.53 4.58 15.97
N HIS A 50 -18.44 3.68 16.34
CA HIS A 50 -19.88 3.92 16.21
C HIS A 50 -20.37 5.07 17.09
N LYS A 51 -19.92 5.14 18.34
CA LYS A 51 -20.24 6.25 19.26
C LYS A 51 -19.67 7.60 18.80
N ALA A 52 -18.54 7.59 18.09
CA ALA A 52 -17.94 8.79 17.50
C ALA A 52 -18.56 9.18 16.14
N GLY A 53 -19.57 8.45 15.65
CA GLY A 53 -20.18 8.70 14.33
C GLY A 53 -19.25 8.42 13.15
N CYS A 54 -18.13 7.72 13.36
CA CYS A 54 -17.18 7.43 12.31
C CYS A 54 -17.74 6.35 11.36
N ARG A 55 -18.08 6.73 10.13
CA ARG A 55 -18.31 5.79 9.03
C ARG A 55 -17.02 5.62 8.23
N LEU A 56 -16.58 4.37 8.09
CA LEU A 56 -15.50 4.04 7.18
C LEU A 56 -16.07 3.88 5.77
N ASP A 57 -16.09 4.98 5.01
CA ASP A 57 -16.44 4.98 3.59
C ASP A 57 -15.18 4.81 2.72
N VAL A 58 -14.45 3.73 2.97
CA VAL A 58 -13.26 3.38 2.19
C VAL A 58 -13.44 1.99 1.61
N SER A 59 -13.56 1.93 0.29
CA SER A 59 -13.71 0.68 -0.44
C SER A 59 -12.40 -0.12 -0.46
N ALA A 60 -12.52 -1.45 -0.60
CA ALA A 60 -11.38 -2.34 -0.77
C ALA A 60 -10.47 -1.88 -1.92
N LEU A 61 -11.07 -1.41 -3.02
CA LEU A 61 -10.36 -0.94 -4.20
C LEU A 61 -9.51 0.33 -3.92
N GLN A 62 -10.00 1.23 -3.07
CA GLN A 62 -9.25 2.41 -2.64
C GLN A 62 -8.04 2.01 -1.77
N ILE A 63 -8.23 1.08 -0.84
CA ILE A 63 -7.13 0.59 0.01
C ILE A 63 -6.10 -0.20 -0.80
N THR A 64 -6.56 -1.01 -1.76
CA THR A 64 -5.65 -1.74 -2.67
C THR A 64 -4.80 -0.78 -3.49
N TRP A 65 -5.41 0.24 -4.09
CA TRP A 65 -4.68 1.24 -4.86
C TRP A 65 -3.67 2.01 -4.00
N LEU A 66 -4.07 2.48 -2.81
CA LEU A 66 -3.18 3.19 -1.88
C LEU A 66 -2.02 2.31 -1.42
N GLY A 67 -2.30 1.04 -1.13
CA GLY A 67 -1.30 0.06 -0.75
C GLY A 67 -0.27 -0.15 -1.85
N MET A 68 -0.73 -0.47 -3.05
CA MET A 68 0.15 -0.67 -4.22
C MET A 68 0.96 0.60 -4.53
N HIS A 69 0.35 1.78 -4.46
CA HIS A 69 1.02 3.06 -4.67
C HIS A 69 2.13 3.31 -3.63
N ALA A 70 1.86 3.01 -2.35
CA ALA A 70 2.85 3.14 -1.28
C ALA A 70 4.04 2.18 -1.47
N PHE A 71 3.77 0.91 -1.84
CA PHE A 71 4.82 -0.05 -2.16
C PHE A 71 5.65 0.40 -3.38
N SER A 72 5.01 0.85 -4.47
CA SER A 72 5.70 1.35 -5.66
C SER A 72 6.60 2.55 -5.32
N THR A 73 6.07 3.52 -4.56
CA THR A 73 6.82 4.72 -4.15
C THR A 73 8.08 4.38 -3.34
N ILE A 74 7.99 3.44 -2.39
CA ILE A 74 9.11 3.08 -1.53
C ILE A 74 10.12 2.20 -2.28
N LEU A 75 9.65 1.20 -3.03
CA LEU A 75 10.52 0.29 -3.77
C LEU A 75 11.23 0.98 -4.94
N ARG A 76 10.62 2.01 -5.55
CA ARG A 76 11.27 2.86 -6.56
C ARG A 76 12.51 3.58 -6.04
N ARG A 77 12.63 3.84 -4.73
CA ARG A 77 13.86 4.42 -4.15
C ARG A 77 15.02 3.42 -4.08
N LYS A 78 14.77 2.14 -4.38
CA LYS A 78 15.72 1.03 -4.31
C LYS A 78 15.65 0.14 -5.58
N GLN A 79 15.51 0.79 -6.74
CA GLN A 79 15.19 0.16 -8.04
C GLN A 79 16.09 -1.02 -8.44
N THR A 80 17.40 -0.96 -8.18
CA THR A 80 18.36 -1.97 -8.66
C THR A 80 18.07 -3.40 -8.19
N ARG A 81 17.40 -3.57 -7.05
CA ARG A 81 17.07 -4.89 -6.49
C ARG A 81 15.61 -5.31 -6.70
N PHE A 82 14.71 -4.36 -6.92
CA PHE A 82 13.26 -4.60 -6.98
C PHE A 82 12.63 -4.24 -8.32
N LEU A 83 13.43 -4.02 -9.37
CA LEU A 83 12.94 -3.59 -10.67
C LEU A 83 11.75 -4.44 -11.18
N PRO A 84 11.78 -5.78 -11.16
CA PRO A 84 10.65 -6.59 -11.63
C PRO A 84 9.38 -6.39 -10.79
N LEU A 85 9.53 -6.11 -9.50
CA LEU A 85 8.43 -5.87 -8.58
C LEU A 85 7.84 -4.47 -8.77
N VAL A 86 8.68 -3.48 -9.08
CA VAL A 86 8.27 -2.12 -9.42
C VAL A 86 7.52 -2.11 -10.76
N GLU A 87 8.02 -2.83 -11.77
CA GLU A 87 7.34 -2.96 -13.07
C GLU A 87 5.97 -3.62 -12.92
N TRP A 88 5.86 -4.68 -12.12
CA TRP A 88 4.58 -5.30 -11.81
C TRP A 88 3.62 -4.34 -11.09
N LEU A 89 4.09 -3.62 -10.07
CA LEU A 89 3.27 -2.63 -9.36
C LEU A 89 2.80 -1.51 -10.30
N ASP A 90 3.66 -1.05 -11.20
CA ASP A 90 3.33 0.00 -12.17
C ASP A 90 2.33 -0.48 -13.21
N ALA A 91 2.44 -1.73 -13.67
CA ALA A 91 1.43 -2.35 -14.52
C ALA A 91 0.08 -2.44 -13.80
N GLU A 92 0.07 -2.90 -12.55
CA GLU A 92 -1.16 -3.01 -11.77
C GLU A 92 -1.80 -1.66 -11.47
N LEU A 93 -1.01 -0.62 -11.18
CA LEU A 93 -1.51 0.73 -10.93
C LEU A 93 -2.09 1.41 -12.19
N ARG A 94 -1.76 0.90 -13.39
CA ARG A 94 -2.31 1.37 -14.68
C ARG A 94 -3.58 0.63 -15.09
N ASP A 95 -3.96 -0.43 -14.38
CA ASP A 95 -5.21 -1.15 -14.65
C ASP A 95 -6.42 -0.22 -14.54
N ASP A 96 -7.33 -0.33 -15.52
CA ASP A 96 -8.51 0.51 -15.63
C ASP A 96 -9.45 0.42 -14.43
N ARG A 97 -9.41 -0.68 -13.67
CA ARG A 97 -10.13 -0.83 -12.39
C ARG A 97 -9.78 0.30 -11.43
N PHE A 98 -8.56 0.82 -11.46
CA PHE A 98 -8.13 1.90 -10.59
C PHE A 98 -8.34 3.30 -11.18
N ARG A 99 -8.77 3.45 -12.44
CA ARG A 99 -8.87 4.76 -13.11
C ARG A 99 -9.71 5.79 -12.35
N ARG A 100 -10.82 5.36 -11.74
CA ARG A 100 -11.69 6.25 -10.94
C ARG A 100 -11.11 6.53 -9.56
N VAL A 101 -10.50 5.52 -8.94
CA VAL A 101 -9.89 5.61 -7.61
C VAL A 101 -8.68 6.54 -7.65
N ARG A 102 -7.80 6.34 -8.62
CA ARG A 102 -6.61 7.17 -8.87
C ARG A 102 -6.97 8.65 -8.97
N ARG A 103 -7.91 9.03 -9.84
CA ARG A 103 -8.34 10.43 -9.99
C ARG A 103 -8.86 11.05 -8.70
N ARG A 104 -9.53 10.27 -7.85
CA ARG A 104 -10.08 10.77 -6.56
C ARG A 104 -9.01 10.89 -5.48
N LEU A 105 -8.01 10.01 -5.49
CA LEU A 105 -7.03 9.91 -4.43
C LEU A 105 -5.70 10.59 -4.75
N GLU A 106 -5.38 10.89 -6.02
CA GLU A 106 -4.16 11.60 -6.41
C GLU A 106 -3.93 12.88 -5.59
N ALA A 107 -4.99 13.69 -5.39
CA ALA A 107 -4.93 14.90 -4.57
C ALA A 107 -4.64 14.64 -3.08
N VAL A 108 -4.93 13.44 -2.58
CA VAL A 108 -4.71 13.04 -1.19
C VAL A 108 -3.31 12.48 -1.00
N VAL A 109 -2.75 11.77 -1.99
CA VAL A 109 -1.44 11.12 -1.88
C VAL A 109 -0.29 12.04 -2.26
N ASP A 110 -0.55 13.11 -3.00
CA ASP A 110 0.45 14.15 -3.25
C ASP A 110 0.77 14.88 -1.92
N PRO A 111 2.01 14.76 -1.39
CA PRO A 111 2.42 15.42 -0.16
C PRO A 111 2.29 16.95 -0.24
N HIS A 112 2.31 17.52 -1.45
CA HIS A 112 2.19 18.96 -1.69
C HIS A 112 0.74 19.45 -1.75
N LEU A 113 -0.24 18.54 -1.89
CA LEU A 113 -1.67 18.89 -2.02
C LEU A 113 -2.51 18.48 -0.81
N SER A 114 -1.96 17.66 0.09
CA SER A 114 -2.72 17.08 1.20
C SER A 114 -2.27 17.63 2.57
N PRO A 115 -3.10 18.45 3.25
CA PRO A 115 -2.79 18.97 4.58
C PRO A 115 -2.69 17.88 5.66
N ALA A 116 -3.08 16.65 5.35
CA ALA A 116 -2.89 15.49 6.24
C ALA A 116 -1.41 15.12 6.43
N PHE A 117 -0.56 15.37 5.43
CA PHE A 117 0.89 15.11 5.52
C PHE A 117 1.66 16.27 6.17
N ALA A 118 1.13 17.48 6.15
CA ALA A 118 1.71 18.63 6.88
C ALA A 118 1.72 18.43 8.41
N ARG A 119 0.89 17.53 8.94
CA ARG A 119 0.83 17.17 10.37
C ARG A 119 1.68 15.95 10.74
N MET A 120 2.39 15.35 9.78
CA MET A 120 3.23 14.15 9.98
C MET A 120 4.73 14.44 9.75
N SER A 121 5.19 15.64 10.12
CA SER A 121 6.61 15.96 10.20
C SER A 121 7.28 15.06 11.25
N PHE A 122 8.19 14.21 10.78
CA PHE A 122 9.20 13.50 11.58
C PHE A 122 10.28 14.47 12.06
#